data_AF-Q4C534-F1
#
_entry.id   AF-Q4C534-F1
#
_cell.length_a   1.000
_cell.length_b   1.000
_cell.length_c   1.000
_cell.angle_alpha   90.00
_cell.angle_beta   90.00
_cell.angle_gamma   90.00
#
_symmetry.space_group_name_H-M   'P 1'
#
loop_
_entity.id
_entity.type
_entity.pdbx_description
1 polymer ?
#
loop_
_entity_poly.entity_id
_entity_poly.type
_entity_poly.pdbx_seq_one_letter_code
_entity_poly.pdbx_strand_id
1 'polypeptide(L)'
;MADSDYSQKDFIGEQVKHEDVVTITIVRSDRVFYRQFIRDPNQAKTSGHPRWYGDKFDLKDDQTWTEPDEVHHVPFTTKKGRQLTVTISGWKQMLMRGTKNYKMNNHPFTLLQIVVRDQERNSIWKPMWLIVIGSRRDELSLVDCYQCYRQRYDMEHLFRFGKQRLLMTSYLTPDVHHEENWFKLTLLSSVNLWAARKLAVVLPRDWEQYLKTNKSIKITPSAA
;
A
#
# COMPACT_ATOMS: atom_id res chain seq x y z
N MET A 1 0.16 -13.48 0.06
CA MET A 1 0.18 -12.13 0.66
C MET A 1 -1.27 -11.67 0.69
N ALA A 2 -1.92 -11.68 1.85
CA ALA A 2 -3.36 -11.43 1.97
C ALA A 2 -3.77 -10.05 1.44
N ASP A 3 -2.87 -9.07 1.47
CA ASP A 3 -3.19 -7.70 1.03
C ASP A 3 -3.49 -7.56 -0.45
N SER A 4 -3.03 -8.49 -1.28
CA SER A 4 -3.36 -8.42 -2.69
C SER A 4 -4.82 -8.76 -2.99
N ASP A 5 -5.55 -9.32 -2.01
CA ASP A 5 -6.98 -9.56 -2.14
C ASP A 5 -7.76 -8.23 -2.18
N TYR A 6 -7.19 -7.15 -1.64
CA TYR A 6 -7.73 -5.80 -1.80
C TYR A 6 -7.58 -5.26 -3.24
N SER A 7 -6.71 -5.84 -4.08
CA SER A 7 -6.68 -5.48 -5.50
C SER A 7 -7.74 -6.20 -6.34
N GLN A 8 -8.57 -7.06 -5.73
CA GLN A 8 -9.62 -7.78 -6.44
C GLN A 8 -10.78 -6.85 -6.79
N LYS A 9 -11.39 -7.14 -7.94
CA LYS A 9 -12.51 -6.38 -8.50
C LYS A 9 -13.70 -6.24 -7.55
N ASP A 10 -13.94 -7.20 -6.65
CA ASP A 10 -15.07 -7.13 -5.72
C ASP A 10 -14.79 -6.13 -4.58
N PHE A 11 -13.57 -6.11 -4.04
CA PHE A 11 -13.17 -5.11 -3.05
C PHE A 11 -13.14 -3.72 -3.68
N ILE A 12 -12.40 -3.57 -4.79
CA ILE A 12 -12.28 -2.29 -5.50
C ILE A 12 -13.66 -1.79 -5.97
N GLY A 13 -14.50 -2.69 -6.46
CA GLY A 13 -15.85 -2.39 -6.92
C GLY A 13 -16.76 -1.81 -5.85
N GLU A 14 -16.54 -2.18 -4.58
CA GLU A 14 -17.22 -1.54 -3.46
C GLU A 14 -16.65 -0.16 -3.18
N GLN A 15 -15.32 -0.01 -3.20
CA GLN A 15 -14.66 1.26 -2.86
C GLN A 15 -14.99 2.39 -3.84
N VAL A 16 -15.16 2.09 -5.14
CA VAL A 16 -15.48 3.10 -6.16
C VAL A 16 -16.85 3.75 -6.00
N LYS A 17 -17.70 3.25 -5.09
CA LYS A 17 -18.98 3.89 -4.73
C LYS A 17 -18.81 5.13 -3.86
N HIS A 18 -17.63 5.33 -3.27
CA HIS A 18 -17.34 6.46 -2.40
C HIS A 18 -16.61 7.56 -3.19
N GLU A 19 -17.30 8.66 -3.50
CA GLU A 19 -16.79 9.71 -4.38
C GLU A 19 -15.59 10.48 -3.80
N ASP A 20 -15.48 10.59 -2.48
CA ASP A 20 -14.38 11.31 -1.82
C ASP A 20 -13.26 10.40 -1.32
N VAL A 21 -13.25 9.14 -1.75
CA VAL A 21 -12.25 8.16 -1.33
C VAL A 21 -11.35 7.77 -2.50
N VAL A 22 -10.04 7.89 -2.29
CA VAL A 22 -9.04 7.28 -3.17
C VAL A 22 -8.45 6.08 -2.45
N THR A 23 -8.60 4.90 -3.06
CA THR A 23 -8.09 3.64 -2.53
C THR A 23 -6.77 3.29 -3.19
N ILE A 24 -5.78 2.93 -2.38
CA ILE A 24 -4.46 2.46 -2.83
C ILE A 24 -4.26 1.03 -2.36
N THR A 25 -4.04 0.10 -3.30
CA THR A 25 -3.93 -1.34 -3.00
C THR A 25 -2.73 -1.96 -3.71
N ILE A 26 -2.10 -2.95 -3.07
CA ILE A 26 -1.03 -3.72 -3.70
C ILE A 26 -1.57 -4.79 -4.64
N VAL A 27 -0.89 -4.95 -5.76
CA VAL A 27 -1.26 -5.87 -6.82
C VAL A 27 -0.28 -7.03 -6.87
N ARG A 28 -0.79 -8.24 -7.10
CA ARG A 28 0.07 -9.38 -7.43
C ARG A 28 0.74 -9.16 -8.77
N SER A 29 2.02 -9.51 -8.86
CA SER A 29 2.81 -9.38 -10.08
C SER A 29 2.39 -10.32 -11.22
N ASP A 30 1.32 -11.11 -11.07
CA ASP A 30 0.78 -12.04 -12.09
C ASP A 30 -0.53 -11.57 -12.71
N ARG A 31 -0.92 -10.31 -12.46
CA ARG A 31 -2.15 -9.72 -12.97
C ARG A 31 -1.99 -9.23 -14.40
N VAL A 32 -3.12 -9.19 -15.10
CA VAL A 32 -3.24 -8.61 -16.44
C VAL A 32 -4.27 -7.48 -16.39
N PHE A 33 -3.87 -6.34 -16.93
CA PHE A 33 -4.68 -5.15 -17.12
C PHE A 33 -4.77 -4.80 -18.60
N TYR A 34 -5.49 -3.73 -18.91
CA TYR A 34 -5.70 -3.26 -20.26
C TYR A 34 -5.64 -1.75 -20.31
N ARG A 35 -5.11 -1.20 -21.41
CA ARG A 35 -5.35 0.20 -21.73
C ARG A 35 -6.83 0.40 -22.09
N GLN A 36 -7.34 1.60 -21.86
CA GLN A 36 -8.65 1.97 -22.38
C GLN A 36 -8.63 1.90 -23.91
N PHE A 37 -9.62 1.25 -24.51
CA PHE A 37 -9.76 1.27 -25.96
C PHE A 37 -10.18 2.67 -26.41
N ILE A 38 -9.28 3.35 -27.13
CA ILE A 38 -9.58 4.60 -27.80
C ILE A 38 -9.84 4.27 -29.26
N ARG A 39 -11.06 4.57 -29.71
CA ARG A 39 -11.48 4.39 -31.08
C ARG A 39 -10.91 5.52 -31.93
N ASP A 40 -10.35 5.20 -33.09
CA ASP A 40 -10.00 6.20 -34.09
C ASP A 40 -11.27 6.95 -34.54
N PRO A 41 -11.31 8.30 -34.44
CA PRO A 41 -12.44 9.11 -34.90
C PRO A 41 -12.85 8.84 -36.35
N ASN A 42 -11.91 8.46 -37.22
CA ASN A 42 -12.14 8.20 -38.64
C ASN A 42 -12.70 6.80 -38.93
N GLN A 43 -12.74 5.92 -37.94
CA GLN A 43 -13.26 4.57 -38.11
C GLN A 43 -14.80 4.56 -38.06
N ALA A 44 -15.46 3.95 -39.04
CA ALA A 44 -16.93 3.88 -39.13
C ALA A 44 -17.57 3.09 -37.97
N LYS A 45 -18.62 3.63 -37.34
CA LYS A 45 -19.32 2.99 -36.20
C LYS A 45 -19.84 1.61 -36.59
N THR A 46 -19.18 0.58 -36.07
CA THR A 46 -19.62 -0.81 -36.18
C THR A 46 -20.82 -1.04 -35.26
N SER A 47 -21.82 -1.75 -35.79
CA SER A 47 -22.93 -2.27 -34.99
C SER A 47 -22.43 -3.36 -34.04
N GLY A 48 -22.92 -3.38 -32.80
CA GLY A 48 -22.60 -4.40 -31.81
C GLY A 48 -22.16 -3.85 -30.45
N HIS A 49 -21.70 -4.76 -29.59
CA HIS A 49 -21.25 -4.40 -28.25
C HIS A 49 -20.00 -3.52 -28.31
N PRO A 50 -19.93 -2.38 -27.59
CA PRO A 50 -18.76 -1.52 -27.60
C PRO A 50 -17.50 -2.25 -27.14
N ARG A 51 -16.37 -1.99 -27.81
CA ARG A 51 -15.05 -2.44 -27.35
C ARG A 51 -14.56 -1.48 -26.25
N TRP A 52 -14.36 -2.00 -25.04
CA TRP A 52 -13.88 -1.19 -23.91
C TRP A 52 -12.38 -1.35 -23.64
N TYR A 53 -11.85 -2.55 -23.87
CA TYR A 53 -10.48 -2.91 -23.53
C TYR A 53 -9.59 -2.89 -24.77
N GLY A 54 -8.51 -2.12 -24.68
CA GLY A 54 -7.47 -1.97 -25.69
C GLY A 54 -6.37 -3.01 -25.50
N ASP A 55 -5.13 -2.54 -25.58
CA ASP A 55 -3.95 -3.39 -25.52
C ASP A 55 -3.78 -4.03 -24.14
N LYS A 56 -3.30 -5.29 -24.16
CA LYS A 56 -3.04 -6.08 -22.96
C LYS A 56 -1.79 -5.53 -22.27
N PHE A 57 -1.84 -5.45 -20.94
CA PHE A 57 -0.72 -5.08 -20.07
C PHE A 57 -0.53 -6.18 -19.02
N ASP A 58 0.41 -7.08 -19.24
CA ASP A 58 0.69 -8.24 -18.39
C ASP A 58 1.85 -7.93 -17.45
N LEU A 59 1.62 -7.93 -16.14
CA LEU A 59 2.66 -7.57 -15.17
C LEU A 59 3.86 -8.52 -15.14
N LYS A 60 3.76 -9.72 -15.75
CA LYS A 60 4.89 -10.66 -15.91
C LYS A 60 5.69 -10.46 -17.18
N ASP A 61 5.08 -9.85 -18.20
CA ASP A 61 5.65 -9.76 -19.54
C ASP A 61 5.85 -8.29 -19.90
N ASP A 62 7.08 -7.83 -19.71
CA ASP A 62 7.49 -6.44 -19.90
C ASP A 62 7.38 -5.98 -21.37
N GLN A 63 7.36 -6.90 -22.32
CA GLN A 63 7.13 -6.59 -23.74
C GLN A 63 5.72 -6.08 -24.00
N THR A 64 4.78 -6.36 -23.10
CA THR A 64 3.40 -5.84 -23.18
C THR A 64 3.25 -4.46 -22.57
N TRP A 65 4.30 -3.92 -21.92
CA TRP A 65 4.20 -2.64 -21.24
C TRP A 65 4.38 -1.50 -22.24
N THR A 66 3.40 -0.62 -22.29
CA THR A 66 3.55 0.68 -22.98
C THR A 66 4.44 1.60 -22.16
N GLU A 67 4.93 2.68 -22.77
CA GLU A 67 5.60 3.76 -22.03
C GLU A 67 4.75 4.26 -20.83
N PRO A 68 5.36 4.51 -19.67
CA PRO A 68 4.68 5.16 -18.55
C PRO A 68 4.24 6.57 -18.92
N ASP A 69 3.10 7.00 -18.38
CA ASP A 69 2.61 8.37 -18.54
C ASP A 69 3.45 9.34 -17.69
N GLU A 70 3.95 8.89 -16.54
CA GLU A 70 4.80 9.67 -15.62
C GLU A 70 5.86 8.77 -14.96
N VAL A 71 7.05 9.33 -14.72
CA VAL A 71 8.12 8.66 -13.97
C VAL A 71 8.75 9.63 -12.98
N HIS A 72 8.84 9.23 -11.72
CA HIS A 72 9.52 9.98 -10.67
C HIS A 72 10.68 9.20 -10.05
N HIS A 73 11.74 9.91 -9.69
CA HIS A 73 12.90 9.37 -8.99
C HIS A 73 13.01 10.04 -7.61
N VAL A 74 12.88 9.25 -6.55
CA VAL A 74 12.92 9.74 -5.17
C VAL A 74 14.12 9.11 -4.46
N PRO A 75 15.19 9.87 -4.18
CA PRO A 75 16.29 9.38 -3.38
C PRO A 75 15.88 9.26 -1.90
N PHE A 76 16.37 8.24 -1.20
CA PHE A 76 16.24 8.13 0.25
C PHE A 76 17.44 7.41 0.86
N THR A 77 17.73 7.76 2.12
CA THR A 77 18.80 7.12 2.90
C THR A 77 18.17 6.25 3.98
N THR A 78 18.58 4.99 4.04
CA THR A 78 18.13 4.06 5.09
C THR A 78 18.71 4.43 6.46
N LYS A 79 18.13 3.91 7.55
CA LYS A 79 18.68 4.08 8.91
C LYS A 79 20.14 3.61 9.06
N LYS A 80 20.60 2.71 8.18
CA LYS A 80 21.98 2.19 8.14
C LYS A 80 22.90 2.98 7.21
N GLY A 81 22.46 4.13 6.67
CA GLY A 81 23.26 4.99 5.80
C GLY A 81 23.32 4.58 4.32
N ARG A 82 22.69 3.46 3.93
CA ARG A 82 22.62 3.07 2.50
C ARG A 82 21.75 4.04 1.72
N GLN A 83 22.27 4.61 0.64
CA GLN A 83 21.54 5.45 -0.30
C GLN A 83 20.84 4.57 -1.34
N LEU A 84 19.56 4.84 -1.56
CA LEU A 84 18.70 4.13 -2.48
C LEU A 84 17.87 5.14 -3.29
N THR A 85 17.45 4.74 -4.48
CA THR A 85 16.56 5.53 -5.33
C THR A 85 15.30 4.71 -5.60
N VAL A 86 14.14 5.29 -5.30
CA VAL A 86 12.84 4.76 -5.70
C VAL A 86 12.48 5.33 -7.06
N THR A 87 12.28 4.46 -8.05
CA THR A 87 11.64 4.80 -9.32
C THR A 87 10.16 4.46 -9.21
N ILE A 88 9.32 5.45 -9.47
CA ILE A 88 7.85 5.33 -9.48
C ILE A 88 7.39 5.60 -10.92
N SER A 89 6.96 4.56 -11.61
CA SER A 89 6.39 4.68 -12.97
C SER A 89 4.88 4.53 -12.89
N GLY A 90 4.13 5.43 -13.54
CA GLY A 90 2.67 5.44 -13.51
C GLY A 90 2.06 5.26 -14.90
N TRP A 91 1.02 4.45 -14.99
CA TRP A 91 0.16 4.29 -16.15
C TRP A 91 -1.25 4.72 -15.78
N LYS A 92 -1.73 5.81 -16.36
CA LYS A 92 -3.09 6.34 -16.17
C LYS A 92 -4.08 5.61 -17.08
N GLN A 93 -5.36 5.74 -16.73
CA GLN A 93 -6.49 5.19 -17.51
C GLN A 93 -6.40 3.68 -17.78
N MET A 94 -5.86 2.94 -16.82
CA MET A 94 -5.80 1.49 -16.88
C MET A 94 -7.16 0.89 -16.49
N LEU A 95 -7.48 -0.24 -17.10
CA LEU A 95 -8.71 -0.99 -16.89
C LEU A 95 -8.44 -2.42 -16.46
N MET A 96 -9.37 -2.97 -15.69
CA MET A 96 -9.42 -4.39 -15.36
C MET A 96 -10.80 -4.94 -15.69
N ARG A 97 -10.89 -6.25 -15.91
CA ARG A 97 -12.17 -6.89 -16.18
C ARG A 97 -13.02 -6.96 -14.91
N GLY A 98 -14.25 -6.50 -15.04
CA GLY A 98 -15.23 -6.51 -13.96
C GLY A 98 -15.99 -7.82 -13.77
N THR A 99 -17.06 -7.75 -12.98
CA THR A 99 -18.13 -8.75 -12.88
C THR A 99 -19.44 -8.15 -13.38
N LYS A 100 -20.53 -8.95 -13.34
CA LYS A 100 -21.88 -8.44 -13.61
C LYS A 100 -22.28 -7.34 -12.61
N ASN A 101 -21.82 -7.46 -11.36
CA ASN A 101 -22.13 -6.53 -10.27
C ASN A 101 -21.24 -5.29 -10.31
N TYR A 102 -19.97 -5.45 -10.70
CA TYR A 102 -18.98 -4.38 -10.75
C TYR A 102 -18.44 -4.19 -12.17
N LYS A 103 -19.01 -3.23 -12.89
CA LYS A 103 -18.60 -2.84 -14.24
C LYS A 103 -17.32 -2.01 -14.22
N MET A 104 -16.19 -2.68 -13.97
CA MET A 104 -14.86 -2.05 -13.84
C MET A 104 -14.39 -1.30 -15.10
N ASN A 105 -15.00 -1.53 -16.26
CA ASN A 105 -14.75 -0.73 -17.47
C ASN A 105 -15.13 0.75 -17.31
N ASN A 106 -16.00 1.09 -16.35
CA ASN A 106 -16.40 2.46 -16.05
C ASN A 106 -15.48 3.14 -15.01
N HIS A 107 -14.56 2.40 -14.40
CA HIS A 107 -13.75 2.85 -13.29
C HIS A 107 -12.26 2.70 -13.63
N PRO A 108 -11.72 3.57 -14.50
CA PRO A 108 -10.30 3.58 -14.78
C PRO A 108 -9.50 3.90 -13.51
N PHE A 109 -8.31 3.32 -13.43
CA PHE A 109 -7.39 3.52 -12.33
C PHE A 109 -6.00 3.87 -12.83
N THR A 110 -5.15 4.32 -11.91
CA THR A 110 -3.73 4.55 -12.16
C THR A 110 -2.95 3.37 -11.60
N LEU A 111 -2.17 2.71 -12.45
CA LEU A 111 -1.28 1.62 -12.09
C LEU A 111 0.12 2.19 -11.82
N LEU A 112 0.71 1.87 -10.68
CA LEU A 112 2.06 2.29 -10.33
C LEU A 112 2.98 1.08 -10.26
N GLN A 113 4.19 1.22 -10.79
CA GLN A 113 5.32 0.33 -10.54
C GLN A 113 6.33 1.03 -9.64
N ILE A 114 6.69 0.39 -8.54
CA ILE A 114 7.68 0.86 -7.59
C ILE A 114 8.91 -0.06 -7.68
N VAL A 115 10.03 0.50 -8.12
CA VAL A 115 11.32 -0.19 -8.18
C VAL A 115 12.31 0.54 -7.30
N VAL A 116 13.01 -0.17 -6.43
CA VAL A 116 14.05 0.41 -5.58
C VAL A 116 15.39 -0.12 -5.99
N ARG A 117 16.31 0.81 -6.30
CA ARG A 117 17.66 0.52 -6.75
C ARG A 117 18.69 1.13 -5.81
N ASP A 118 19.86 0.51 -5.73
CA ASP A 118 21.04 1.14 -5.13
C ASP A 118 21.80 2.02 -6.13
N GLN A 119 22.93 2.55 -5.68
CA GLN A 119 23.83 3.38 -6.47
C GLN A 119 24.41 2.63 -7.68
N GLU A 120 24.56 1.30 -7.59
CA GLU A 120 25.02 0.44 -8.67
C GLU A 120 23.88 0.06 -9.65
N ARG A 121 22.68 0.64 -9.45
CA ARG A 121 21.45 0.38 -10.21
C ARG A 121 20.90 -1.04 -10.06
N ASN A 122 21.37 -1.79 -9.07
CA ASN A 122 20.87 -3.13 -8.77
C ASN A 122 19.50 -3.02 -8.07
N SER A 123 18.53 -3.82 -8.52
CA SER A 123 17.21 -3.86 -7.88
C SER A 123 17.30 -4.56 -6.53
N ILE A 124 16.88 -3.90 -5.46
CA ILE A 124 16.94 -4.46 -4.10
C ILE A 124 15.89 -5.57 -3.92
N TRP A 125 14.72 -5.39 -4.54
CA TRP A 125 13.61 -6.32 -4.47
C TRP A 125 12.86 -6.38 -5.79
N LYS A 126 11.92 -7.33 -5.89
CA LYS A 126 11.00 -7.43 -7.03
C LYS A 126 10.12 -6.17 -7.11
N PRO A 127 9.80 -5.66 -8.31
CA PRO A 127 8.91 -4.53 -8.46
C PRO A 127 7.59 -4.73 -7.70
N MET A 128 7.18 -3.70 -6.97
CA MET A 128 5.87 -3.65 -6.33
C MET A 128 4.91 -2.92 -7.24
N TRP A 129 3.70 -3.44 -7.36
CA TRP A 129 2.65 -2.85 -8.18
C TRP A 129 1.53 -2.33 -7.30
N LEU A 130 1.06 -1.12 -7.55
CA LEU A 130 -0.05 -0.50 -6.82
C LEU A 130 -1.16 -0.08 -7.78
N ILE A 131 -2.41 -0.21 -7.35
CA ILE A 131 -3.56 0.44 -7.98
C ILE A 131 -3.95 1.63 -7.13
N VAL A 132 -4.12 2.77 -7.78
CA VAL A 132 -4.75 3.97 -7.22
C VAL A 132 -6.07 4.19 -7.96
N ILE A 133 -7.18 4.08 -7.24
CA ILE A 133 -8.53 4.18 -7.81
C ILE A 133 -9.44 5.06 -6.97
N GLY A 134 -10.29 5.82 -7.67
CA GLY A 134 -11.15 6.86 -7.11
C GLY A 134 -11.39 7.94 -8.16
N SER A 135 -12.50 8.67 -8.05
CA SER A 135 -12.82 9.81 -8.94
C SER A 135 -11.77 10.92 -8.82
N ARG A 136 -11.27 11.15 -7.60
CA ARG A 136 -10.28 12.18 -7.25
C ARG A 136 -8.82 11.72 -7.33
N ARG A 137 -8.55 10.54 -7.91
CA ARG A 137 -7.18 9.95 -7.95
C ARG A 137 -6.18 10.85 -8.67
N ASP A 138 -6.63 11.65 -9.63
CA ASP A 138 -5.80 12.53 -10.45
C ASP A 138 -5.37 13.81 -9.69
N GLU A 139 -5.94 14.06 -8.49
CA GLU A 139 -5.51 15.14 -7.58
C GLU A 139 -4.25 14.77 -6.79
N LEU A 140 -3.88 13.49 -6.75
CA LEU A 140 -2.73 12.99 -5.99
C LEU A 140 -1.53 12.77 -6.92
N SER A 141 -0.34 13.19 -6.48
CA SER A 141 0.87 12.83 -7.22
C SER A 141 1.21 11.35 -7.03
N LEU A 142 1.97 10.77 -7.97
CA LEU A 142 2.44 9.39 -7.83
C LEU A 142 3.33 9.20 -6.57
N VAL A 143 4.06 10.25 -6.20
CA VAL A 143 4.88 10.27 -4.99
C VAL A 143 3.99 10.23 -3.74
N ASP A 144 2.92 11.02 -3.68
CA ASP A 144 1.98 11.02 -2.55
C ASP A 144 1.29 9.67 -2.41
N CYS A 145 0.88 9.06 -3.53
CA CYS A 145 0.29 7.73 -3.54
C CYS A 145 1.25 6.68 -2.95
N TYR A 146 2.52 6.73 -3.36
CA TYR A 146 3.56 5.85 -2.82
C TYR A 146 3.80 6.10 -1.33
N GLN A 147 3.92 7.36 -0.89
CA GLN A 147 4.14 7.68 0.53
C GLN A 147 2.96 7.27 1.40
N CYS A 148 1.73 7.48 0.93
CA CYS A 148 0.51 7.01 1.60
C CYS A 148 0.55 5.49 1.78
N TYR A 149 0.89 4.75 0.71
CA TYR A 149 1.00 3.29 0.81
C TYR A 149 2.11 2.84 1.77
N ARG A 150 3.23 3.56 1.88
CA ARG A 150 4.30 3.22 2.83
C ARG A 150 3.86 3.26 4.29
N GLN A 151 2.92 4.14 4.65
CA GLN A 151 2.36 4.23 6.01
C GLN A 151 1.65 2.93 6.43
N ARG A 152 1.25 2.08 5.47
CA ARG A 152 0.68 0.77 5.77
C ARG A 152 1.62 -0.09 6.63
N TYR A 153 2.92 0.01 6.42
CA TYR A 153 3.89 -0.77 7.19
C TYR A 153 3.94 -0.33 8.67
N ASP A 154 3.60 0.93 8.97
CA ASP A 154 3.53 1.41 10.35
C ASP A 154 2.40 0.71 11.13
N MET A 155 1.31 0.32 10.45
CA MET A 155 0.22 -0.45 11.08
C MET A 155 0.67 -1.86 11.48
N GLU A 156 1.57 -2.49 10.72
CA GLU A 156 2.09 -3.82 11.09
C GLU A 156 2.83 -3.78 12.43
N HIS A 157 3.58 -2.71 12.69
CA HIS A 157 4.25 -2.50 13.97
C HIS A 157 3.26 -2.33 15.12
N LEU A 158 2.16 -1.60 14.90
CA LEU A 158 1.08 -1.46 15.89
C LEU A 158 0.45 -2.82 16.21
N PHE A 159 0.05 -3.60 15.19
CA PHE A 159 -0.58 -4.90 15.41
C PHE A 159 0.37 -5.92 16.04
N ARG A 160 1.64 -5.93 15.63
CA ARG A 160 2.64 -6.81 16.24
C ARG A 160 2.82 -6.48 17.72
N PHE A 161 3.00 -5.21 18.06
CA PHE A 161 3.12 -4.76 19.44
C PHE A 161 1.85 -5.09 20.24
N GLY A 162 0.68 -4.78 19.70
CA GLY A 162 -0.60 -5.05 20.34
C GLY A 162 -0.79 -6.53 20.66
N LYS A 163 -0.52 -7.42 19.70
CA LYS A 163 -0.64 -8.87 19.89
C LYS A 163 0.38 -9.41 20.91
N GLN A 164 1.63 -8.97 20.84
CA GLN A 164 2.72 -9.52 21.65
C GLN A 164 2.78 -8.96 23.07
N ARG A 165 2.44 -7.68 23.26
CA ARG A 165 2.66 -6.95 24.52
C ARG A 165 1.39 -6.47 25.18
N LEU A 166 0.32 -6.24 24.42
CA LEU A 166 -0.97 -5.77 24.96
C LEU A 166 -2.04 -6.86 24.93
N LEU A 167 -1.68 -8.09 24.59
CA LEU A 167 -2.61 -9.23 24.58
C LEU A 167 -3.86 -8.96 23.71
N MET A 168 -3.69 -8.17 22.65
CA MET A 168 -4.78 -7.68 21.79
C MET A 168 -5.68 -8.79 21.27
N THR A 169 -5.10 -9.95 20.94
CA THR A 169 -5.83 -11.12 20.43
C THR A 169 -5.86 -12.30 21.40
N SER A 170 -5.46 -12.10 22.66
CA SER A 170 -5.44 -13.18 23.67
C SER A 170 -6.75 -13.26 24.46
N TYR A 171 -7.56 -12.21 24.44
CA TYR A 171 -8.86 -12.20 25.08
C TYR A 171 -9.87 -12.93 24.18
N LEU A 172 -10.24 -14.15 24.58
CA LEU A 172 -11.20 -14.99 23.87
C LEU A 172 -12.53 -14.97 24.65
N THR A 173 -13.49 -14.19 24.15
CA THR A 173 -14.84 -14.05 24.71
C THR A 173 -15.87 -14.55 23.70
N PRO A 174 -16.95 -15.22 24.12
CA PRO A 174 -18.05 -15.58 23.22
C PRO A 174 -18.92 -14.36 22.84
N ASP A 175 -18.79 -13.24 23.55
CA ASP A 175 -19.52 -11.99 23.28
C ASP A 175 -18.66 -11.01 22.46
N VAL A 176 -19.14 -10.69 21.25
CA VAL A 176 -18.51 -9.78 20.29
C VAL A 176 -18.31 -8.37 20.87
N HIS A 177 -19.26 -7.87 21.66
CA HIS A 177 -19.15 -6.52 22.23
C HIS A 177 -17.99 -6.41 23.23
N HIS A 178 -17.75 -7.46 24.01
CA HIS A 178 -16.60 -7.51 24.91
C HIS A 178 -15.28 -7.57 24.14
N GLU A 179 -15.23 -8.30 23.02
CA GLU A 179 -14.05 -8.36 22.16
C GLU A 179 -13.74 -6.98 21.54
N GLU A 180 -14.74 -6.31 20.97
CA GLU A 180 -14.59 -4.97 20.41
C GLU A 180 -14.10 -3.96 21.46
N ASN A 181 -14.66 -4.01 22.68
CA ASN A 181 -14.24 -3.15 23.77
C ASN A 181 -12.81 -3.44 24.23
N TRP A 182 -12.39 -4.71 24.26
CA TRP A 182 -11.00 -5.10 24.52
C TRP A 182 -10.06 -4.51 23.47
N PHE A 183 -10.41 -4.61 22.18
CA PHE A 183 -9.64 -3.99 21.11
C PHE A 183 -9.49 -2.48 21.32
N LYS A 184 -10.57 -1.77 21.63
CA LYS A 184 -10.53 -0.32 21.92
C LYS A 184 -9.60 0.00 23.09
N LEU A 185 -9.67 -0.77 24.19
CA LEU A 185 -8.80 -0.61 25.35
C LEU A 185 -7.32 -0.81 25.00
N THR A 186 -6.99 -1.81 24.17
CA THR A 186 -5.60 -2.06 23.75
C THR A 186 -5.06 -0.93 22.86
N LEU A 187 -5.90 -0.35 21.99
CA LEU A 187 -5.54 0.82 21.18
C LEU A 187 -5.31 2.06 22.04
N LEU A 188 -6.20 2.35 22.99
CA LEU A 188 -6.03 3.44 23.96
C LEU A 188 -4.75 3.27 24.78
N SER A 189 -4.47 2.05 25.22
CA SER A 189 -3.23 1.73 25.95
C SER A 189 -1.99 1.97 25.09
N SER A 190 -2.03 1.61 23.80
CA SER A 190 -0.94 1.88 22.84
C SER A 190 -0.67 3.38 22.70
N VAL A 191 -1.72 4.20 22.59
CA VAL A 191 -1.61 5.66 22.49
C VAL A 191 -1.03 6.25 23.78
N ASN A 192 -1.50 5.79 24.94
CA ASN A 192 -1.00 6.22 26.25
C ASN A 192 0.48 5.89 26.43
N LEU A 193 0.92 4.68 26.08
CA LEU A 193 2.33 4.29 26.13
C LEU A 193 3.19 5.12 25.17
N TRP A 194 2.67 5.40 23.97
CA TRP A 194 3.36 6.28 23.03
C TRP A 194 3.48 7.70 23.60
N ALA A 195 2.43 8.26 24.19
CA ALA A 195 2.47 9.59 24.79
C ALA A 195 3.46 9.66 25.98
N ALA A 196 3.46 8.64 26.83
CA ALA A 196 4.33 8.53 28.00
C ALA A 196 5.80 8.22 27.66
N ARG A 197 6.13 7.87 26.41
CA ARG A 197 7.49 7.44 26.00
C ARG A 197 8.60 8.43 26.36
N LYS A 198 8.30 9.73 26.40
CA LYS A 198 9.26 10.79 26.75
C LYS A 198 9.49 10.94 28.25
N LEU A 199 8.59 10.38 29.07
CA LEU A 199 8.68 10.38 30.53
C LEU A 199 9.35 9.09 31.06
N ALA A 200 9.36 8.03 30.25
CA ALA A 200 9.98 6.77 30.61
C ALA A 200 11.52 6.85 30.55
N VAL A 201 12.18 6.07 31.40
CA VAL A 201 13.63 5.86 31.41
C VAL A 201 13.89 4.39 31.12
N VAL A 202 14.83 4.08 30.22
CA VAL A 202 15.24 2.69 29.97
C VAL A 202 16.09 2.24 31.13
N LEU A 203 15.61 1.25 31.88
CA LEU A 203 16.41 0.54 32.85
C LEU A 203 17.14 -0.61 32.15
N PRO A 204 18.44 -0.83 32.44
CA PRO A 204 19.14 -1.99 31.94
C PRO A 204 18.46 -3.26 32.47
N ARG A 205 18.47 -4.34 31.69
CA ARG A 205 18.08 -5.66 32.21
C ARG A 205 19.05 -6.07 33.32
N ASP A 206 18.65 -7.00 34.17
CA ASP A 206 19.44 -7.40 35.35
C ASP A 206 20.87 -7.83 34.99
N TRP A 207 21.07 -8.45 33.82
CA TRP A 207 22.38 -8.85 33.31
C TRP A 207 23.12 -7.77 32.49
N GLU A 208 22.50 -6.63 32.20
CA GLU A 208 23.05 -5.51 31.42
C GLU A 208 23.60 -4.38 32.30
N GLN A 209 23.51 -4.52 33.62
CA GLN A 209 23.90 -3.48 34.59
C GLN A 209 25.37 -3.04 34.45
N TYR A 210 26.25 -3.90 33.91
CA TYR A 210 27.67 -3.62 33.70
C TYR A 210 27.97 -2.84 32.41
N LEU A 211 27.00 -2.69 31.50
CA LEU A 211 27.17 -1.94 30.25
C LEU A 211 26.96 -0.44 30.52
N LYS A 212 27.86 0.41 30.01
CA LYS A 212 27.71 1.87 30.10
C LYS A 212 26.37 2.27 29.48
N THR A 213 25.48 2.83 30.31
CA THR A 213 24.12 3.19 29.90
C THR A 213 24.17 4.26 28.81
N ASN A 214 23.72 3.93 27.60
CA ASN A 214 23.58 4.90 26.54
C ASN A 214 22.40 5.83 26.86
N LYS A 215 22.70 7.08 27.25
CA LYS A 215 21.71 8.12 27.58
C LYS A 215 20.79 8.52 26.42
N SER A 216 21.00 7.98 25.21
CA SER A 216 20.34 8.41 23.97
C SER A 216 19.34 7.39 23.40
N ILE A 217 18.93 6.36 24.15
CA ILE A 217 17.98 5.37 23.65
C ILE A 217 16.60 6.02 23.49
N LYS A 218 16.16 6.21 22.25
CA LYS A 218 14.78 6.62 21.94
C LYS A 218 13.82 5.50 22.31
N ILE A 219 13.05 5.70 23.37
CA ILE A 219 12.01 4.75 23.82
C ILE A 219 10.81 4.85 22.88
N THR A 220 10.39 3.71 22.35
CA THR A 220 9.17 3.58 21.57
C THR A 220 8.45 2.32 22.06
N PRO A 221 7.11 2.30 22.18
CA PRO A 221 6.39 1.10 22.64
C PRO A 221 6.77 -0.16 21.87
N SER A 222 6.92 -0.05 20.54
CA SER A 222 7.30 -1.17 19.67
C SER A 222 8.79 -1.56 19.73
N ALA A 223 9.62 -0.78 20.43
CA ALA A 223 11.07 -1.03 20.55
C ALA A 223 11.46 -1.64 21.91
N ALA A 224 10.50 -1.88 22.80
CA ALA A 224 10.69 -2.45 24.14
C ALA A 224 10.47 -3.98 24.20
#